data_AF-A0A0H5DNH5-F1
#
_entry.id   AF-A0A0H5DNH5-F1
#
_cell.length_a   1.000
_cell.length_b   1.000
_cell.length_c   1.000
_cell.angle_alpha   90.00
_cell.angle_beta   90.00
_cell.angle_gamma   90.00
#
_symmetry.space_group_name_H-M   'P 1'
#
loop_
_entity.id
_entity.type
_entity.pdbx_description
1 polymer ?
#
loop_
_entity_poly.entity_id
_entity_poly.type
_entity_poly.pdbx_seq_one_letter_code
_entity_poly.pdbx_strand_id
1 'polypeptide(L)'
;MIFNTLENKSKQNEKKLRELTLQYERLNKDVERFFNELDVKPEQLSHMANNPDNFPPKAWEELKRLHKELDERLEKDLSTIRDVNKAKKSFEEKNVSRHWIYCR
;
A
#
# COMPACT_ATOMS: atom_id res chain seq x y z
N MET A 1 1.41 -2.28 -35.44
CA MET A 1 1.96 -3.04 -34.29
C MET A 1 1.72 -2.36 -32.94
N ILE A 2 1.92 -1.04 -32.79
CA ILE A 2 1.75 -0.30 -31.52
C ILE A 2 0.32 -0.39 -30.94
N PHE A 3 -0.71 -0.33 -31.79
CA PHE A 3 -2.12 -0.45 -31.38
C PHE A 3 -2.44 -1.78 -30.69
N ASN A 4 -1.95 -2.91 -31.22
CA ASN A 4 -2.12 -4.22 -30.58
C ASN A 4 -1.43 -4.31 -29.22
N THR A 5 -0.32 -3.60 -29.04
CA THR A 5 0.40 -3.57 -27.75
C THR A 5 -0.35 -2.76 -26.70
N LEU A 6 -0.99 -1.66 -27.11
CA LEU A 6 -1.80 -0.83 -26.22
C LEU A 6 -3.08 -1.54 -25.80
N GLU A 7 -3.75 -2.21 -26.74
CA GLU A 7 -4.97 -2.97 -26.48
C GLU A 7 -4.70 -4.15 -25.53
N ASN A 8 -3.57 -4.85 -25.71
CA ASN A 8 -3.14 -5.92 -24.80
C ASN A 8 -2.85 -5.40 -23.39
N LYS A 9 -2.22 -4.22 -23.25
CA LYS A 9 -2.01 -3.59 -21.94
C LYS A 9 -3.33 -3.17 -21.28
N SER A 10 -4.29 -2.65 -22.05
CA SER A 10 -5.62 -2.30 -21.53
C SER A 10 -6.33 -3.52 -20.96
N LYS A 11 -6.35 -4.64 -21.71
CA LYS A 11 -6.96 -5.91 -21.26
C LYS A 11 -6.26 -6.47 -20.02
N GLN A 12 -4.94 -6.36 -19.93
CA GLN A 12 -4.19 -6.75 -18.74
C GLN A 12 -4.53 -5.89 -17.52
N ASN A 13 -4.66 -4.58 -17.71
CA ASN A 13 -5.05 -3.66 -16.63
C ASN A 13 -6.48 -3.92 -16.16
N GLU A 14 -7.43 -4.14 -17.06
CA GLU A 14 -8.82 -4.50 -16.72
C GLU A 14 -8.89 -5.80 -15.93
N LYS A 15 -8.10 -6.81 -16.33
CA LYS A 15 -8.01 -8.07 -15.58
C LYS A 15 -7.44 -7.84 -14.18
N LYS A 16 -6.35 -7.08 -14.07
CA LYS A 16 -5.73 -6.74 -12.79
C LYS A 16 -6.68 -5.96 -11.88
N LEU A 17 -7.43 -5.01 -12.44
CA LEU A 17 -8.44 -4.25 -11.72
C LEU A 17 -9.53 -5.17 -11.17
N ARG A 18 -10.07 -6.07 -11.99
CA ARG A 18 -11.05 -7.08 -11.51
C ARG A 18 -10.49 -7.96 -10.41
N GLU A 19 -9.25 -8.43 -10.54
CA GLU A 19 -8.60 -9.24 -9.51
C GLU A 19 -8.49 -8.45 -8.19
N LEU A 20 -8.06 -7.19 -8.25
CA LEU A 20 -7.97 -6.32 -7.08
C LEU A 20 -9.34 -6.02 -6.46
N THR A 21 -10.37 -5.80 -7.27
CA THR A 21 -11.75 -5.61 -6.77
C THR A 21 -12.23 -6.85 -6.02
N LEU A 22 -12.02 -8.05 -6.56
CA LEU A 22 -12.40 -9.29 -5.88
C LEU A 22 -11.61 -9.52 -4.58
N GLN A 23 -10.33 -9.16 -4.55
CA GLN A 23 -9.53 -9.22 -3.32
C GLN A 23 -10.04 -8.24 -2.27
N TYR A 24 -10.39 -7.02 -2.69
CA TYR A 24 -10.96 -6.01 -1.82
C TYR A 24 -12.31 -6.44 -1.23
N GLU A 25 -13.20 -7.00 -2.05
CA GLU A 25 -14.48 -7.53 -1.58
C GLU A 25 -14.32 -8.67 -0.56
N ARG A 26 -13.36 -9.58 -0.80
CA ARG A 26 -13.04 -10.64 0.17
C ARG A 26 -12.53 -10.07 1.48
N LEU A 27 -11.59 -9.12 1.41
CA LEU A 27 -11.06 -8.47 2.60
C LEU A 27 -12.15 -7.76 3.39
N ASN A 28 -13.07 -7.05 2.73
CA ASN A 28 -14.21 -6.43 3.41
C ASN A 28 -15.08 -7.46 4.13
N LYS A 29 -15.36 -8.61 3.49
CA LYS A 29 -16.13 -9.68 4.14
C LYS A 29 -15.39 -10.26 5.36
N ASP A 30 -14.08 -10.44 5.26
CA ASP A 30 -13.28 -10.94 6.37
C ASP A 30 -13.26 -9.94 7.53
N VAL A 31 -13.18 -8.64 7.23
CA VAL A 31 -13.25 -7.55 8.20
C VAL A 31 -14.62 -7.50 8.87
N GLU A 32 -15.71 -7.54 8.10
CA GLU A 32 -17.08 -7.59 8.65
C GLU A 32 -17.27 -8.83 9.53
N ARG A 33 -16.79 -9.99 9.09
CA ARG A 33 -16.85 -11.23 9.87
C ARG A 33 -16.09 -11.10 11.19
N PHE A 34 -14.89 -10.54 11.16
CA PHE A 34 -14.08 -10.31 12.36
C PHE A 34 -14.80 -9.42 13.39
N PHE A 35 -15.40 -8.31 12.93
CA PHE A 35 -16.18 -7.44 13.81
C PHE A 35 -17.43 -8.11 14.35
N ASN A 36 -18.14 -8.89 13.52
CA ASN A 36 -19.31 -9.66 13.95
C ASN A 36 -18.96 -10.77 14.96
N GLU A 37 -17.82 -11.45 14.79
CA GLU A 37 -17.35 -12.49 15.72
C GLU A 37 -16.97 -11.91 17.08
N LEU A 38 -16.48 -10.67 17.10
CA LEU A 38 -16.15 -9.96 18.35
C LEU A 38 -17.35 -9.24 18.97
N ASP A 39 -18.50 -9.17 18.28
CA ASP A 39 -19.68 -8.35 18.65
C ASP A 39 -19.31 -6.89 18.97
N VAL A 40 -18.33 -6.35 18.22
CA VAL A 40 -17.84 -4.98 18.42
C VAL A 40 -17.96 -4.21 17.12
N LYS A 41 -18.53 -3.00 17.19
CA LYS A 41 -18.55 -2.08 16.06
C LYS A 41 -17.14 -1.53 15.80
N PRO A 42 -16.74 -1.29 14.54
CA PRO A 42 -15.41 -0.75 14.21
C PRO A 42 -15.05 0.51 15.01
N GLU A 43 -16.02 1.39 15.23
CA GLU A 43 -15.83 2.65 15.97
C GLU A 43 -15.57 2.39 17.45
N GLN A 44 -16.15 1.34 18.03
CA GLN A 44 -15.98 0.99 19.44
C GLN A 44 -14.56 0.49 19.71
N LEU A 45 -13.95 -0.25 18.78
CA LEU A 45 -12.54 -0.66 18.90
C LEU A 45 -11.59 0.55 18.87
N SER A 46 -11.86 1.53 18.02
CA SER A 46 -11.09 2.79 18.01
C SER A 46 -11.23 3.54 19.33
N HIS A 47 -12.45 3.64 19.88
CA HIS A 47 -12.67 4.27 21.17
C HIS A 47 -12.01 3.50 22.32
N MET A 48 -12.04 2.17 22.29
CA MET A 48 -11.40 1.35 23.31
C MET A 48 -9.88 1.45 23.26
N ALA A 49 -9.29 1.39 22.06
CA ALA A 49 -7.86 1.48 21.83
C ALA A 49 -7.27 2.87 22.12
N ASN A 50 -8.10 3.92 22.15
CA ASN A 50 -7.66 5.28 22.44
C ASN A 50 -7.90 5.71 23.90
N ASN A 51 -8.54 4.87 24.73
CA ASN A 51 -8.78 5.17 26.13
C ASN A 51 -7.72 4.51 27.04
N PRO A 52 -6.84 5.28 27.71
CA PRO A 52 -5.84 4.77 28.64
C PRO A 52 -6.44 3.97 29.81
N ASP A 53 -7.66 4.29 30.23
CA ASP A 53 -8.30 3.69 31.41
C ASP A 53 -8.73 2.23 31.16
N ASN A 54 -8.76 1.80 29.90
CA ASN A 54 -9.11 0.43 29.52
C ASN A 54 -7.93 -0.55 29.67
N PHE A 55 -6.72 -0.05 29.94
CA PHE A 55 -5.51 -0.85 29.96
C PHE A 55 -4.71 -0.63 31.25
N PRO A 56 -4.07 -1.68 31.78
CA PRO A 56 -3.04 -1.50 32.80
C PRO A 56 -1.93 -0.56 32.28
N PRO A 57 -1.34 0.31 33.13
CA PRO A 57 -0.39 1.34 32.68
C PRO A 57 0.78 0.79 31.83
N LYS A 58 1.32 -0.38 32.21
CA LYS A 58 2.38 -1.06 31.45
C LYS A 58 1.93 -1.54 30.07
N ALA A 59 0.70 -2.04 29.97
CA ALA A 59 0.15 -2.51 28.70
C ALA A 59 -0.15 -1.33 27.76
N TRP A 60 -0.57 -0.19 28.32
CA TRP A 60 -0.80 1.04 27.55
C TRP A 60 0.48 1.63 26.96
N GLU A 61 1.56 1.67 27.74
CA GLU A 61 2.88 2.11 27.26
C GLU A 61 3.40 1.23 26.12
N GLU A 62 3.23 -0.10 26.26
CA GLU A 62 3.62 -1.06 25.22
C GLU A 62 2.78 -0.87 23.94
N LEU A 63 1.47 -0.66 24.08
CA LEU A 63 0.56 -0.42 22.96
C LEU A 63 0.93 0.85 22.20
N LYS A 64 1.27 1.93 22.91
CA LYS A 64 1.79 3.16 22.30
C LYS A 64 3.11 2.94 21.56
N ARG A 65 4.03 2.15 22.14
CA ARG A 65 5.31 1.82 21.50
C ARG A 65 5.11 1.06 20.20
N LEU A 66 4.25 0.03 20.21
CA LEU A 66 3.94 -0.77 19.03
C LEU A 66 3.24 0.06 17.94
N HIS A 67 2.32 0.95 18.33
CA HIS A 67 1.65 1.85 17.39
C HIS A 67 2.66 2.75 16.67
N LYS A 68 3.58 3.35 17.41
CA LYS A 68 4.65 4.18 16.85
C LYS A 68 5.57 3.40 15.91
N GLU A 69 5.94 2.17 16.26
CA GLU A 69 6.79 1.32 15.41
C GLU A 69 6.09 0.95 14.09
N LEU A 70 4.79 0.68 14.14
CA LEU A 70 3.96 0.43 12.96
C LEU A 70 3.87 1.65 12.05
N ASP A 71 3.65 2.84 12.61
CA ASP A 71 3.59 4.09 11.84
C ASP A 71 4.93 4.39 11.16
N GLU A 72 6.05 4.26 11.89
CA GLU A 72 7.39 4.44 11.33
C GLU A 72 7.69 3.45 10.20
N ARG A 73 7.24 2.20 10.35
CA ARG A 73 7.37 1.18 9.30
C ARG A 73 6.50 1.51 8.08
N LEU A 74 5.26 1.94 8.29
CA LEU A 74 4.35 2.34 7.21
C LEU A 74 4.92 3.53 6.44
N GLU A 75 5.41 4.56 7.13
CA GLU A 75 6.07 5.72 6.53
C GLU A 75 7.26 5.29 5.66
N LYS A 76 8.09 4.38 6.19
CA LYS A 76 9.24 3.83 5.46
C LYS A 76 8.81 3.04 4.23
N ASP A 77 7.81 2.18 4.35
CA ASP A 77 7.31 1.39 3.24
C ASP A 77 6.68 2.30 2.16
N LEU A 78 5.89 3.30 2.56
CA LEU A 78 5.34 4.32 1.67
C LEU A 78 6.43 5.14 0.97
N SER A 79 7.50 5.51 1.67
CA SER A 79 8.65 6.22 1.08
C SER A 79 9.45 5.34 0.11
N THR A 80 9.39 4.01 0.30
CA THR A 80 10.07 3.01 -0.54
C THR A 80 9.25 2.67 -1.78
N ILE A 81 7.94 2.90 -1.78
CA ILE A 81 7.10 2.81 -2.98
C ILE A 81 7.62 3.84 -3.98
N ARG A 82 8.33 3.32 -4.98
CA ARG A 82 9.01 4.10 -6.01
C ARG A 82 7.99 5.00 -6.72
N ASP A 83 8.09 6.29 -6.49
CA ASP A 83 7.31 7.29 -7.22
C ASP A 83 7.65 7.17 -8.72
N VAL A 84 6.72 6.58 -9.46
CA VAL A 84 6.87 6.28 -10.89
C VAL A 84 7.12 7.57 -11.69
N ASN A 85 6.62 8.71 -11.21
CA ASN A 85 6.83 10.01 -11.85
C ASN A 85 8.27 10.49 -11.65
N LYS A 86 8.83 10.36 -10.44
CA LYS A 86 10.26 10.66 -10.18
C LYS A 86 11.19 9.73 -10.94
N ALA A 87 10.84 8.44 -11.04
CA ALA A 87 11.65 7.47 -11.78
C ALA A 87 11.65 7.74 -13.29
N LYS A 88 10.51 8.13 -13.88
CA LYS A 88 10.42 8.54 -15.29
C LYS A 88 11.19 9.83 -15.55
N LYS A 89 11.03 10.84 -14.69
CA LYS A 89 11.75 12.11 -14.81
C LYS A 89 13.27 11.93 -14.75
N SER A 90 13.76 11.11 -13.80
CA SER A 90 15.19 10.78 -13.73
C SER A 90 15.68 9.99 -14.96
N PHE A 91 14.85 9.17 -15.58
CA PHE A 91 15.18 8.45 -16.81
C PHE A 91 15.22 9.38 -18.04
N GLU A 92 14.27 10.32 -18.13
CA GLU A 92 14.23 11.36 -19.17
C GLU A 92 15.39 12.36 -19.03
N GLU A 93 15.78 12.70 -17.81
CA GLU A 93 16.95 13.56 -17.52
C GLU A 93 18.28 12.83 -17.81
N LYS A 94 18.32 11.50 -17.69
CA LYS A 94 19.45 10.65 -18.10
C LYS A 94 19.45 10.41 -19.61
N ASN A 95 19.15 11.42 -20.41
CA ASN A 95 19.27 11.42 -21.86
C ASN A 95 20.76 11.35 -22.25
N VAL A 96 21.39 10.20 -21.98
CA VAL A 96 22.77 9.90 -22.35
C VAL A 96 22.77 9.84 -23.87
N SER A 97 23.27 10.91 -24.49
CA SER A 97 23.64 10.91 -25.91
C SER A 97 24.41 9.63 -26.19
N ARG A 98 23.84 8.75 -27.01
CA ARG A 98 24.46 7.51 -27.45
C ARG A 98 25.63 7.87 -28.37
N HIS A 99 26.78 8.15 -27.78
CA HIS A 99 28.02 8.27 -28.53
C HIS A 99 28.40 6.86 -28.97
N TRP A 100 28.19 6.57 -30.25
CA TRP A 100 28.71 5.36 -30.86
C TRP A 100 30.23 5.48 -30.87
N ILE A 101 30.91 4.74 -30.00
CA ILE A 101 32.36 4.62 -30.05
C ILE A 101 32.67 3.69 -31.23
N TYR A 102 33.09 4.29 -32.35
CA TYR A 102 33.63 3.56 -33.49
C TYR A 102 35.10 3.21 -33.18
N CYS A 103 35.36 1.95 -32.84
CA CYS A 103 36.73 1.43 -32.76
C CYS A 103 37.16 0.96 -34.15
N ARG A 104 38.31 1.46 -34.63
CA ARG A 104 38.98 1.01 -35.86
C ARG A 104 39.61 -0.36 -35.70
#